data_AF-A0A0G3IJ19-F1
#
_entry.id   AF-A0A0G3IJ19-F1
#
_cell.length_a   1.000
_cell.length_b   1.000
_cell.length_c   1.000
_cell.angle_alpha   90.00
_cell.angle_beta   90.00
_cell.angle_gamma   90.00
#
_symmetry.space_group_name_H-M   'P 1'
#
loop_
_entity.id
_entity.type
_entity.pdbx_description
1 polymer ?
#
loop_
_entity_poly.entity_id
_entity_poly.type
_entity_poly.pdbx_seq_one_letter_code
_entity_poly.pdbx_strand_id
1 'polypeptide(L)'
;MRWRSPLRGQWLTSVFGAVLLVALPIVIVTGLLSYIAYGPQFGQAIPADVGVLKLPTFNWPANPSWLYRLTQGVHVGLGLILIPVVLAKLWSVIPRFFAWPPSRSIAQLLERISLIMLVGGILFEIVTGVLNIQYDYIFGFSFYTAHYFGAWVFIAGFVVHVAIKFPKMLAGLRGLSLRQVMKTRVADTRPEPADPDGLVAPNPAPATISRRGALALVGAGSAFLAIITAGQTIGGFTRHAALLLPRGRNLGEGPNAFEVNKTFAASLIDPRTTSDTWRLTLTGGPHPVTLDRVALLAMAQHTATLPIACVEGWSSTQVWTGVPLRNLATLAGVSNPASAYVRSLERYGFNQATLQQNQVTHPDALLALKVNGVDLSPDHGYPARIIVPALPGVHCTKWVAAIDFRKA
;
A
#
# COMPACT_ATOMS: atom_id res chain seq x y z
N MET A 1 -23.66 13.47 25.20
CA MET A 1 -22.23 13.65 25.58
C MET A 1 -21.88 15.13 25.53
N ARG A 2 -21.32 15.72 26.58
CA ARG A 2 -20.93 17.15 26.58
C ARG A 2 -19.47 17.29 26.18
N TRP A 3 -19.21 17.78 24.96
CA TRP A 3 -17.85 18.06 24.49
C TRP A 3 -17.34 19.38 25.10
N ARG A 4 -16.52 19.30 26.15
CA ARG A 4 -16.13 20.47 26.96
C ARG A 4 -14.64 20.82 26.92
N SER A 5 -13.84 20.18 26.08
CA SER A 5 -12.40 20.50 26.04
C SER A 5 -12.16 21.94 25.58
N PRO A 6 -11.34 22.74 26.30
CA PRO A 6 -10.99 24.12 25.93
C PRO A 6 -9.95 24.17 24.80
N LEU A 7 -9.39 23.03 24.40
CA LEU A 7 -8.38 22.96 23.34
C LEU A 7 -8.98 23.05 21.94
N ARG A 8 -10.28 22.77 21.81
CA ARG A 8 -10.96 22.81 20.53
C ARG A 8 -11.16 24.23 20.10
N GLY A 9 -10.96 24.45 18.82
CA GLY A 9 -10.97 25.74 18.19
C GLY A 9 -10.42 25.63 16.78
N GLN A 10 -10.48 26.75 16.06
CA GLN A 10 -10.11 26.81 14.67
C GLN A 10 -8.61 26.55 14.48
N TRP A 11 -7.75 27.04 15.38
CA TRP A 11 -6.30 26.86 15.26
C TRP A 11 -5.89 25.39 15.28
N LEU A 12 -6.25 24.65 16.32
CA LEU A 12 -5.83 23.24 16.49
C LEU A 12 -6.40 22.36 15.36
N THR A 13 -7.66 22.61 14.99
CA THR A 13 -8.33 21.96 13.85
C THR A 13 -7.58 22.23 12.54
N SER A 14 -7.02 23.43 12.37
CA SER A 14 -6.27 23.83 11.18
C SER A 14 -4.87 23.24 11.15
N VAL A 15 -4.20 23.09 12.29
CA VAL A 15 -2.89 22.42 12.38
C VAL A 15 -2.98 20.98 11.90
N PHE A 16 -3.92 20.20 12.42
CA PHE A 16 -4.12 18.82 11.95
C PHE A 16 -4.59 18.79 10.48
N GLY A 17 -5.43 19.77 10.08
CA GLY A 17 -5.84 19.93 8.68
C GLY A 17 -4.67 20.16 7.73
N ALA A 18 -3.67 20.96 8.12
CA ALA A 18 -2.51 21.26 7.31
C ALA A 18 -1.59 20.05 7.13
N VAL A 19 -1.37 19.27 8.18
CA VAL A 19 -0.61 18.02 8.11
C VAL A 19 -1.29 17.05 7.14
N LEU A 20 -2.61 16.89 7.26
CA LEU A 20 -3.40 16.03 6.38
C LEU A 20 -3.44 16.53 4.94
N LEU A 21 -3.51 17.85 4.72
CA LEU A 21 -3.50 18.46 3.39
C LEU A 21 -2.23 18.12 2.60
N VAL A 22 -1.09 18.00 3.28
CA VAL A 22 0.18 17.64 2.64
C VAL A 22 0.33 16.13 2.50
N ALA A 23 0.00 15.38 3.55
CA ALA A 23 0.30 13.95 3.61
C ALA A 23 -0.70 13.07 2.84
N LEU A 24 -2.00 13.40 2.87
CA LEU A 24 -3.03 12.58 2.20
C LEU A 24 -2.86 12.54 0.67
N PRO A 25 -2.51 13.64 -0.03
CA PRO A 25 -2.19 13.56 -1.46
C PRO A 25 -1.07 12.56 -1.78
N ILE A 26 -0.06 12.44 -0.91
CA ILE A 26 1.03 11.47 -1.10
C ILE A 26 0.48 10.04 -0.99
N VAL A 27 -0.34 9.75 0.03
CA VAL A 27 -1.00 8.44 0.19
C VAL A 27 -1.90 8.13 -1.01
N ILE A 28 -2.70 9.10 -1.46
CA ILE A 28 -3.59 8.96 -2.63
C ILE A 28 -2.79 8.63 -3.87
N VAL A 29 -1.78 9.45 -4.21
CA VAL A 29 -0.99 9.28 -5.43
C VAL A 29 -0.25 7.94 -5.41
N THR A 30 0.36 7.57 -4.29
CA THR A 30 1.07 6.29 -4.17
C THR A 30 0.13 5.08 -4.27
N GLY A 31 -1.11 5.18 -3.77
CA GLY A 31 -2.14 4.16 -3.94
C GLY A 31 -2.60 4.01 -5.39
N LEU A 32 -2.85 5.12 -6.08
CA LEU A 32 -3.20 5.13 -7.51
C LEU A 32 -2.05 4.60 -8.38
N LEU A 33 -0.80 4.94 -8.04
CA LEU A 33 0.38 4.37 -8.68
C LEU A 33 0.47 2.85 -8.46
N SER A 34 0.12 2.35 -7.28
CA SER A 34 0.05 0.91 -7.00
C SER A 34 -0.96 0.21 -7.91
N TYR A 35 -2.14 0.80 -8.11
CA TYR A 35 -3.13 0.30 -9.09
C TYR A 35 -2.56 0.26 -10.51
N ILE A 36 -1.81 1.28 -10.94
CA ILE A 36 -1.17 1.30 -12.27
C ILE A 36 -0.07 0.24 -12.36
N ALA A 37 0.72 0.04 -11.29
CA ALA A 37 1.76 -0.99 -11.22
C ALA A 37 1.19 -2.41 -11.38
N TYR A 38 -0.11 -2.60 -11.11
CA TYR A 38 -0.75 -3.86 -11.41
C TYR A 38 -0.90 -4.11 -12.91
N GLY A 39 -0.79 -3.12 -13.78
CA GLY A 39 -0.92 -3.31 -15.23
C GLY A 39 -2.38 -3.38 -15.70
N PRO A 40 -3.19 -2.32 -15.46
CA PRO A 40 -4.57 -2.24 -15.95
C PRO A 40 -4.69 -2.39 -17.48
N GLN A 41 -3.63 -2.10 -18.24
CA GLN A 41 -3.56 -2.35 -19.69
C GLN A 41 -3.65 -3.84 -20.06
N PHE A 42 -3.33 -4.73 -19.11
CA PHE A 42 -3.43 -6.19 -19.29
C PHE A 42 -4.66 -6.78 -18.60
N GLY A 43 -5.57 -5.95 -18.07
CA GLY A 43 -6.78 -6.40 -17.37
C GLY A 43 -6.51 -7.10 -16.04
N GLN A 44 -5.29 -7.01 -15.48
CA GLN A 44 -4.91 -7.70 -14.24
C GLN A 44 -4.92 -6.79 -13.00
N ALA A 45 -5.24 -5.50 -13.16
CA ALA A 45 -5.54 -4.63 -12.04
C ALA A 45 -6.89 -5.01 -11.42
N ILE A 46 -6.99 -4.88 -10.10
CA ILE A 46 -8.21 -5.22 -9.35
C ILE A 46 -8.72 -3.94 -8.68
N PRO A 47 -9.96 -3.49 -8.99
CA PRO A 47 -10.89 -4.05 -9.97
C PRO A 47 -10.47 -3.75 -11.42
N ALA A 48 -10.79 -4.66 -12.35
CA ALA A 48 -10.42 -4.54 -13.76
C ALA A 48 -11.33 -3.58 -14.53
N ASP A 49 -12.64 -3.58 -14.21
CA ASP A 49 -13.62 -2.66 -14.79
C ASP A 49 -13.99 -1.57 -13.78
N VAL A 50 -13.62 -0.34 -14.13
CA VAL A 50 -13.81 0.86 -13.31
C VAL A 50 -14.45 2.01 -14.10
N GLY A 51 -14.90 1.74 -15.33
CA GLY A 51 -15.51 2.74 -16.20
C GLY A 51 -14.70 4.03 -16.30
N VAL A 52 -15.35 5.17 -15.99
CA VAL A 52 -14.74 6.52 -16.04
C VAL A 52 -13.64 6.75 -15.01
N LEU A 53 -13.54 5.90 -13.99
CA LEU A 53 -12.49 5.97 -12.97
C LEU A 53 -11.21 5.26 -13.42
N LYS A 54 -11.14 4.79 -14.67
CA LYS A 54 -9.92 4.17 -15.22
C LYS A 54 -8.82 5.22 -15.34
N LEU A 55 -7.70 4.97 -14.67
CA LEU A 55 -6.51 5.81 -14.79
C LEU A 55 -5.86 5.66 -16.17
N PRO A 56 -5.20 6.70 -16.69
CA PRO A 56 -4.32 6.57 -17.84
C PRO A 56 -3.28 5.48 -17.60
N THR A 57 -3.11 4.57 -18.55
CA THR A 57 -2.18 3.45 -18.41
C THR A 57 -0.85 3.77 -19.07
N PHE A 58 0.25 3.35 -18.45
CA PHE A 58 1.58 3.46 -19.01
C PHE A 58 2.43 2.25 -18.63
N ASN A 59 3.54 2.07 -19.32
CA ASN A 59 4.50 1.03 -18.97
C ASN A 59 5.14 1.35 -17.62
N TRP A 60 4.80 0.57 -16.59
CA TRP A 60 5.39 0.72 -15.27
C TRP A 60 6.93 0.61 -15.33
N PRO A 61 7.70 1.56 -14.78
CA PRO A 61 9.16 1.50 -14.86
C PRO A 61 9.72 0.29 -14.11
N ALA A 62 10.66 -0.42 -14.74
CA ALA A 62 11.46 -1.46 -14.08
C ALA A 62 12.67 -0.87 -13.31
N ASN A 63 12.95 0.43 -13.48
CA ASN A 63 14.07 1.13 -12.85
C ASN A 63 13.61 2.41 -12.13
N PRO A 64 14.21 2.73 -10.96
CA PRO A 64 15.15 1.90 -10.21
C PRO A 64 14.46 0.65 -9.61
N SER A 65 15.22 -0.42 -9.33
CA SER A 65 14.66 -1.72 -8.89
C SER A 65 13.82 -1.64 -7.59
N TRP A 66 14.05 -0.62 -6.77
CA TRP A 66 13.33 -0.37 -5.52
C TRP A 66 12.07 0.51 -5.69
N LEU A 67 11.71 0.94 -6.90
CA LEU A 67 10.61 1.90 -7.12
C LEU A 67 9.30 1.46 -6.44
N TYR A 68 8.85 0.23 -6.69
CA TYR A 68 7.60 -0.25 -6.09
C TYR A 68 7.70 -0.42 -4.57
N ARG A 69 8.87 -0.80 -4.04
CA ARG A 69 9.13 -0.82 -2.59
C ARG A 69 8.94 0.57 -1.98
N LEU A 70 9.43 1.62 -2.63
CA LEU A 70 9.25 2.99 -2.16
C LEU A 70 7.78 3.40 -2.22
N THR A 71 7.12 3.28 -3.38
CA THR A 71 5.74 3.76 -3.53
C THR A 71 4.79 3.01 -2.59
N GLN A 72 4.92 1.68 -2.51
CA GLN A 72 4.07 0.87 -1.63
C GLN A 72 4.38 1.09 -0.15
N GLY A 73 5.67 1.18 0.21
CA GLY A 73 6.09 1.45 1.57
C GLY A 73 5.64 2.83 2.06
N VAL A 74 5.67 3.85 1.19
CA VAL A 74 5.14 5.19 1.50
C VAL A 74 3.62 5.13 1.65
N HIS A 75 2.90 4.46 0.75
CA HIS A 75 1.44 4.37 0.83
C HIS A 75 0.98 3.76 2.16
N VAL A 76 1.47 2.56 2.49
CA VAL A 76 1.08 1.84 3.70
C VAL A 76 1.66 2.52 4.95
N GLY A 77 2.94 2.85 4.92
CA GLY A 77 3.65 3.45 6.06
C GLY A 77 3.07 4.80 6.47
N LEU A 78 2.88 5.70 5.50
CA LEU A 78 2.29 7.01 5.77
C LEU A 78 0.81 6.89 6.17
N GLY A 79 0.05 5.96 5.56
CA GLY A 79 -1.32 5.67 5.97
C GLY A 79 -1.43 5.32 7.46
N LEU A 80 -0.54 4.45 7.96
CA LEU A 80 -0.49 4.10 9.39
C LEU A 80 -0.05 5.29 10.26
N ILE A 81 1.01 6.01 9.87
CA ILE A 81 1.54 7.16 10.61
C ILE A 81 0.48 8.26 10.80
N LEU A 82 -0.45 8.40 9.86
CA LEU A 82 -1.50 9.41 9.90
C LEU A 82 -2.69 9.06 10.81
N ILE A 83 -2.84 7.82 11.28
CA ILE A 83 -3.98 7.40 12.12
C ILE A 83 -4.18 8.35 13.33
N PRO A 84 -3.15 8.66 14.15
CA PRO A 84 -3.31 9.57 15.29
C PRO A 84 -3.73 10.99 14.86
N VAL A 85 -3.22 11.47 13.72
CA VAL A 85 -3.57 12.81 13.18
C VAL A 85 -5.03 12.83 12.72
N VAL A 86 -5.50 11.78 12.04
CA VAL A 86 -6.90 11.64 11.61
C VAL A 86 -7.82 11.58 12.82
N LEU A 87 -7.51 10.76 13.82
CA LEU A 87 -8.31 10.67 15.05
C LEU A 87 -8.37 12.01 15.79
N ALA A 88 -7.24 12.72 15.89
CA ALA A 88 -7.19 14.05 16.51
C ALA A 88 -8.00 15.09 15.71
N LYS A 89 -7.94 15.03 14.36
CA LYS A 89 -8.74 15.87 13.48
C LYS A 89 -10.23 15.59 13.66
N LEU A 90 -10.66 14.32 13.69
CA LEU A 90 -12.05 13.94 13.91
C LEU A 90 -12.55 14.39 15.28
N TRP A 91 -11.74 14.19 16.33
CA TRP A 91 -12.04 14.68 17.67
C TRP A 91 -12.22 16.20 17.72
N SER A 92 -11.41 16.96 16.98
CA SER A 92 -11.51 18.43 16.95
C SER A 92 -12.82 18.94 16.35
N VAL A 93 -13.48 18.15 15.48
CA VAL A 93 -14.71 18.54 14.77
C VAL A 93 -15.95 17.74 15.20
N ILE A 94 -15.82 16.82 16.17
CA ILE A 94 -16.85 15.83 16.51
C ILE A 94 -18.26 16.37 16.81
N PRO A 95 -18.47 17.57 17.43
CA PRO A 95 -19.82 18.06 17.68
C PRO A 95 -20.59 18.37 16.40
N ARG A 96 -19.88 18.70 15.31
CA ARG A 96 -20.51 19.04 14.04
C ARG A 96 -21.28 17.85 13.45
N PHE A 97 -20.89 16.62 13.79
CA PHE A 97 -21.65 15.43 13.40
C PHE A 97 -23.01 15.33 14.08
N PHE A 98 -23.20 15.98 15.24
CA PHE A 98 -24.42 15.92 16.05
C PHE A 98 -25.20 17.23 16.07
N ALA A 99 -24.84 18.21 15.22
CA ALA A 99 -25.54 19.50 15.16
C ALA A 99 -26.95 19.36 14.54
N TRP A 100 -27.95 19.94 15.21
CA TRP A 100 -29.37 19.93 14.81
C TRP A 100 -29.90 21.36 14.57
N PRO A 101 -30.76 21.62 13.56
CA PRO A 101 -31.28 20.70 12.55
C PRO A 101 -30.20 20.24 11.55
N PRO A 102 -30.38 19.08 10.88
CA PRO A 102 -29.36 18.51 10.02
C PRO A 102 -29.10 19.37 8.77
N SER A 103 -30.08 20.04 8.20
CA SER A 103 -29.83 21.03 7.14
C SER A 103 -30.84 22.15 7.19
N ARG A 104 -30.39 23.38 6.99
CA ARG A 104 -31.24 24.57 6.82
C ARG A 104 -31.28 25.05 5.36
N SER A 105 -30.49 24.44 4.47
CA SER A 105 -30.45 24.75 3.04
C SER A 105 -29.86 23.59 2.21
N ILE A 106 -30.07 23.61 0.89
CA ILE A 106 -29.47 22.66 -0.06
C ILE A 106 -27.93 22.73 -0.01
N ALA A 107 -27.37 23.94 0.12
CA ALA A 107 -25.92 24.13 0.26
C ALA A 107 -25.38 23.42 1.52
N GLN A 108 -26.10 23.47 2.65
CA GLN A 108 -25.71 22.75 3.86
C GLN A 108 -25.87 21.22 3.71
N LEU A 109 -26.87 20.76 2.97
CA LEU A 109 -27.02 19.34 2.66
C LEU A 109 -25.84 18.82 1.83
N LEU A 110 -25.44 19.55 0.79
CA LEU A 110 -24.27 19.21 -0.02
C LEU A 110 -22.97 19.24 0.79
N GLU A 111 -22.80 20.22 1.69
CA GLU A 111 -21.66 20.24 2.62
C GLU A 111 -21.63 18.99 3.51
N ARG A 112 -22.78 18.52 4.00
CA ARG A 112 -22.85 17.30 4.83
C ARG A 112 -22.59 16.02 4.05
N ILE A 113 -23.08 15.92 2.82
CA ILE A 113 -22.77 14.77 1.95
C ILE A 113 -21.26 14.69 1.72
N SER A 114 -20.61 15.82 1.41
CA SER A 114 -19.15 15.88 1.27
C SER A 114 -18.43 15.47 2.57
N LEU A 115 -18.94 15.86 3.74
CA LEU A 115 -18.39 15.43 5.03
C LEU A 115 -18.55 13.93 5.28
N ILE A 116 -19.68 13.33 4.91
CA ILE A 116 -19.90 11.88 5.01
C ILE A 116 -18.92 11.15 4.09
N MET A 117 -18.76 11.60 2.85
CA MET A 117 -17.78 11.04 1.91
C MET A 117 -16.35 11.15 2.45
N LEU A 118 -15.99 12.29 3.04
CA LEU A 118 -14.66 12.52 3.61
C LEU A 118 -14.39 11.63 4.83
N VAL A 119 -15.30 11.66 5.81
CA VAL A 119 -15.12 10.99 7.10
C VAL A 119 -15.36 9.49 6.97
N GLY A 120 -16.45 9.11 6.30
CA GLY A 120 -16.73 7.72 5.97
C GLY A 120 -15.64 7.13 5.09
N GLY A 121 -15.21 7.87 4.05
CA GLY A 121 -14.11 7.46 3.17
C GLY A 121 -12.80 7.25 3.91
N ILE A 122 -12.30 8.24 4.67
CA ILE A 122 -11.00 8.08 5.35
C ILE A 122 -11.01 6.97 6.40
N LEU A 123 -12.12 6.80 7.12
CA LEU A 123 -12.25 5.72 8.10
C LEU A 123 -12.33 4.37 7.40
N PHE A 124 -13.08 4.27 6.30
CA PHE A 124 -13.16 3.07 5.48
C PHE A 124 -11.79 2.68 4.91
N GLU A 125 -11.05 3.61 4.31
CA GLU A 125 -9.71 3.38 3.75
C GLU A 125 -8.74 2.93 4.85
N ILE A 126 -8.70 3.61 6.00
CA ILE A 126 -7.81 3.23 7.11
C ILE A 126 -8.16 1.85 7.66
N VAL A 127 -9.44 1.59 7.94
CA VAL A 127 -9.86 0.32 8.56
C VAL A 127 -9.64 -0.84 7.61
N THR A 128 -10.09 -0.72 6.35
CA THR A 128 -9.88 -1.78 5.36
C THR A 128 -8.40 -1.98 5.05
N GLY A 129 -7.61 -0.91 4.97
CA GLY A 129 -6.17 -0.97 4.79
C GLY A 129 -5.48 -1.68 5.94
N VAL A 130 -5.79 -1.32 7.19
CA VAL A 130 -5.26 -1.97 8.40
C VAL A 130 -5.62 -3.45 8.43
N LEU A 131 -6.87 -3.82 8.13
CA LEU A 131 -7.30 -5.22 8.14
C LEU A 131 -6.64 -6.02 7.02
N ASN A 132 -6.47 -5.44 5.83
CA ASN A 132 -5.75 -6.09 4.74
C ASN A 132 -4.27 -6.35 5.10
N ILE A 133 -3.57 -5.36 5.68
CA ILE A 133 -2.18 -5.60 6.14
C ILE A 133 -2.12 -6.56 7.32
N GLN A 134 -3.24 -6.85 8.01
CA GLN A 134 -3.35 -7.86 9.06
C GLN A 134 -3.77 -9.25 8.53
N TYR A 135 -4.01 -9.41 7.23
CA TYR A 135 -4.63 -10.59 6.62
C TYR A 135 -5.99 -10.96 7.24
N ASP A 136 -6.69 -9.97 7.81
CA ASP A 136 -7.97 -10.18 8.48
C ASP A 136 -9.13 -9.81 7.55
N TYR A 137 -9.50 -10.77 6.69
CA TYR A 137 -10.55 -10.61 5.68
C TYR A 137 -11.94 -10.92 6.25
N ILE A 138 -12.34 -10.22 7.31
CA ILE A 138 -13.67 -10.37 7.93
C ILE A 138 -14.83 -9.91 7.02
N PHE A 139 -14.52 -9.24 5.91
CA PHE A 139 -15.51 -8.67 5.01
C PHE A 139 -15.85 -9.62 3.86
N GLY A 140 -17.13 -9.76 3.55
CA GLY A 140 -17.62 -10.58 2.41
C GLY A 140 -17.40 -9.96 1.02
N PHE A 141 -16.48 -9.01 0.88
CA PHE A 141 -16.19 -8.31 -0.37
C PHE A 141 -14.68 -8.27 -0.67
N SER A 142 -14.33 -8.07 -1.94
CA SER A 142 -12.95 -7.88 -2.37
C SER A 142 -12.38 -6.59 -1.77
N PHE A 143 -11.34 -6.72 -0.94
CA PHE A 143 -10.60 -5.58 -0.40
C PHE A 143 -10.16 -4.63 -1.53
N TYR A 144 -9.48 -5.15 -2.55
CA TYR A 144 -8.95 -4.35 -3.68
C TYR A 144 -10.05 -3.53 -4.36
N THR A 145 -11.20 -4.15 -4.61
CA THR A 145 -12.34 -3.49 -5.25
C THR A 145 -12.91 -2.39 -4.36
N ALA A 146 -13.20 -2.73 -3.10
CA ALA A 146 -13.86 -1.82 -2.20
C ALA A 146 -12.95 -0.64 -1.82
N HIS A 147 -11.66 -0.90 -1.60
CA HIS A 147 -10.64 0.12 -1.32
C HIS A 147 -10.43 1.05 -2.53
N TYR A 148 -10.45 0.54 -3.77
CA TYR A 148 -10.35 1.41 -4.95
C TYR A 148 -11.52 2.40 -5.08
N PHE A 149 -12.76 1.91 -4.95
CA PHE A 149 -13.94 2.78 -5.03
C PHE A 149 -14.07 3.69 -3.80
N GLY A 150 -13.76 3.18 -2.61
CA GLY A 150 -13.69 3.95 -1.38
C GLY A 150 -12.70 5.11 -1.48
N ALA A 151 -11.53 4.88 -2.09
CA ALA A 151 -10.54 5.92 -2.35
C ALA A 151 -11.11 7.03 -3.24
N TRP A 152 -11.85 6.72 -4.31
CA TRP A 152 -12.48 7.75 -5.15
C TRP A 152 -13.58 8.54 -4.42
N VAL A 153 -14.40 7.88 -3.60
CA VAL A 153 -15.38 8.56 -2.73
C VAL A 153 -14.66 9.52 -1.78
N PHE A 154 -13.57 9.05 -1.15
CA PHE A 154 -12.75 9.86 -0.26
C PHE A 154 -12.10 11.04 -1.00
N ILE A 155 -11.48 10.82 -2.17
CA ILE A 155 -10.82 11.85 -2.98
C ILE A 155 -11.81 12.96 -3.35
N ALA A 156 -13.01 12.61 -3.82
CA ALA A 156 -14.05 13.58 -4.14
C ALA A 156 -14.44 14.41 -2.90
N GLY A 157 -14.67 13.75 -1.76
CA GLY A 157 -14.93 14.41 -0.48
C GLY A 157 -13.80 15.33 -0.04
N PHE A 158 -12.55 14.88 -0.19
CA PHE A 158 -11.33 15.61 0.16
C PHE A 158 -11.12 16.86 -0.68
N VAL A 159 -11.25 16.78 -2.00
CA VAL A 159 -11.10 17.93 -2.90
C VAL A 159 -12.15 18.99 -2.60
N VAL A 160 -13.43 18.61 -2.45
CA VAL A 160 -14.51 19.54 -2.08
C VAL A 160 -14.24 20.16 -0.70
N HIS A 161 -13.81 19.37 0.27
CA HIS A 161 -13.50 19.86 1.60
C HIS A 161 -12.34 20.88 1.59
N VAL A 162 -11.26 20.58 0.87
CA VAL A 162 -10.12 21.48 0.72
C VAL A 162 -10.57 22.78 0.04
N ALA A 163 -11.28 22.71 -1.08
CA ALA A 163 -11.76 23.89 -1.79
C ALA A 163 -12.60 24.82 -0.90
N ILE A 164 -13.47 24.27 -0.04
CA ILE A 164 -14.35 25.05 0.82
C ILE A 164 -13.63 25.54 2.10
N LYS A 165 -12.79 24.71 2.72
CA LYS A 165 -12.24 24.97 4.07
C LYS A 165 -10.83 25.53 4.07
N PHE A 166 -10.14 25.59 2.93
CA PHE A 166 -8.77 26.09 2.84
C PHE A 166 -8.60 27.53 3.37
N PRO A 167 -9.46 28.52 3.03
CA PRO A 167 -9.32 29.87 3.58
C PRO A 167 -9.46 29.91 5.11
N LYS A 168 -10.41 29.12 5.66
CA LYS A 168 -10.61 29.01 7.12
C LYS A 168 -9.42 28.34 7.80
N MET A 169 -8.83 27.34 7.16
CA MET A 169 -7.61 26.70 7.67
C MET A 169 -6.46 27.71 7.75
N LEU A 170 -6.24 28.51 6.70
CA LEU A 170 -5.20 29.55 6.70
C LEU A 170 -5.45 30.62 7.77
N ALA A 171 -6.69 31.10 7.91
CA ALA A 171 -7.07 32.03 8.97
C ALA A 171 -6.81 31.43 10.36
N GLY A 172 -7.16 30.15 10.54
CA GLY A 172 -6.92 29.40 11.76
C GLY A 172 -5.44 29.32 12.11
N LEU A 173 -4.58 28.94 11.16
CA LEU A 173 -3.13 28.85 11.35
C LEU A 173 -2.49 30.20 11.71
N ARG A 174 -3.03 31.31 11.20
CA ARG A 174 -2.56 32.67 11.52
C ARG A 174 -3.08 33.18 12.86
N GLY A 175 -4.17 32.61 13.38
CA GLY A 175 -4.86 33.12 14.57
C GLY A 175 -4.10 32.93 15.89
N LEU A 176 -3.18 31.97 15.99
CA LEU A 176 -2.31 31.79 17.16
C LEU A 176 -0.89 31.46 16.71
N SER A 177 0.12 32.04 17.37
CA SER A 177 1.51 31.71 17.10
C SER A 177 1.86 30.33 17.65
N LEU A 178 2.49 29.48 16.83
CA LEU A 178 3.03 28.20 17.29
C LEU A 178 4.01 28.40 18.47
N ARG A 179 4.83 29.45 18.44
CA ARG A 179 5.78 29.77 19.53
C ARG A 179 5.06 30.05 20.84
N GLN A 180 3.92 30.75 20.79
CA GLN A 180 3.09 30.99 21.98
C GLN A 180 2.52 29.67 22.48
N VAL A 181 1.94 28.85 21.60
CA VAL A 181 1.36 27.54 21.94
C VAL A 181 2.38 26.62 22.63
N MET A 182 3.62 26.58 22.14
CA MET A 182 4.68 25.76 22.74
C MET A 182 5.08 26.23 24.15
N LYS A 183 4.89 27.52 24.47
CA LYS A 183 5.18 28.10 25.79
C LYS A 183 3.99 28.03 26.77
N THR A 184 2.76 27.97 26.27
CA THR A 184 1.54 27.94 27.10
C THR A 184 1.50 26.70 28.00
N ARG A 185 1.39 26.90 29.32
CA ARG A 185 1.23 25.82 30.30
C ARG A 185 -0.24 25.37 30.36
N VAL A 186 -0.49 24.25 31.02
CA VAL A 186 -1.86 23.73 31.19
C VAL A 186 -2.76 24.75 31.91
N ALA A 187 -2.26 25.35 33.01
CA ALA A 187 -2.97 26.38 33.76
C ALA A 187 -3.31 27.64 32.94
N ASP A 188 -2.47 27.97 31.96
CA ASP A 188 -2.63 29.15 31.09
C ASP A 188 -3.46 28.85 29.83
N THR A 189 -3.90 27.60 29.66
CA THR A 189 -4.61 27.19 28.45
C THR A 189 -6.05 27.67 28.49
N ARG A 190 -6.36 28.64 27.63
CA ARG A 190 -7.70 29.21 27.46
C ARG A 190 -8.38 28.73 26.16
N PRO A 191 -9.72 28.65 26.14
CA PRO A 191 -10.47 28.45 24.90
C PRO A 191 -10.22 29.60 23.92
N GLU A 192 -10.28 29.29 22.63
CA GLU A 192 -10.32 30.31 21.58
C GLU A 192 -11.63 31.11 21.66
N PRO A 193 -11.70 32.33 21.07
CA PRO A 193 -12.97 33.05 20.94
C PRO A 193 -14.02 32.21 20.24
N ALA A 194 -15.29 32.38 20.62
CA ALA A 194 -16.39 31.66 20.02
C ALA A 194 -16.38 31.84 18.49
N ASP A 195 -16.42 30.72 17.76
CA ASP A 195 -16.44 30.70 16.32
C ASP A 195 -17.84 30.35 15.78
N PRO A 196 -18.23 30.87 14.60
CA PRO A 196 -19.53 30.60 14.01
C PRO A 196 -19.70 29.14 13.53
N ASP A 197 -18.60 28.37 13.44
CA ASP A 197 -18.62 26.96 13.05
C ASP A 197 -18.84 25.99 14.23
N GLY A 198 -18.88 26.51 15.47
CA GLY A 198 -19.11 25.74 16.70
C GLY A 198 -17.97 24.80 17.08
N LEU A 199 -16.72 25.10 16.69
CA LEU A 199 -15.55 24.29 17.06
C LEU A 199 -15.16 24.49 18.54
N VAL A 200 -15.26 25.72 19.03
CA VAL A 200 -15.04 26.07 20.43
C VAL A 200 -16.17 25.52 21.30
N ALA A 201 -15.81 24.95 22.46
CA ALA A 201 -16.80 24.48 23.43
C ALA A 201 -17.59 25.66 24.02
N PRO A 202 -18.95 25.65 24.02
CA PRO A 202 -19.75 26.75 24.56
C PRO A 202 -19.64 26.89 26.08
N ASN A 203 -19.39 25.79 26.79
CA ASN A 203 -19.08 25.77 28.23
C ASN A 203 -17.83 24.92 28.47
N PRO A 204 -16.62 25.46 28.22
CA PRO A 204 -15.37 24.73 28.34
C PRO A 204 -15.08 24.38 29.80
N ALA A 205 -14.66 23.15 30.03
CA ALA A 205 -14.11 22.71 31.30
C ALA A 205 -12.66 23.23 31.47
N PRO A 206 -12.10 23.20 32.70
CA PRO A 206 -10.68 23.45 32.90
C PRO A 206 -9.81 22.54 32.02
N ALA A 207 -8.69 23.08 31.53
CA ALA A 207 -7.76 22.33 30.69
C ALA A 207 -7.06 21.24 31.51
N THR A 208 -7.14 19.99 31.06
CA THR A 208 -6.37 18.86 31.63
C THR A 208 -5.03 18.68 30.93
N ILE A 209 -4.93 19.13 29.68
CA ILE A 209 -3.71 19.16 28.88
C ILE A 209 -3.66 20.47 28.10
N SER A 210 -2.46 20.91 27.73
CA SER A 210 -2.23 22.10 26.90
C SER A 210 -2.29 21.75 25.41
N ARG A 211 -2.42 22.75 24.53
CA ARG A 211 -2.35 22.54 23.07
C ARG A 211 -1.01 21.91 22.66
N ARG A 212 0.11 22.33 23.26
CA ARG A 212 1.42 21.67 23.06
C ARG A 212 1.42 20.20 23.48
N GLY A 213 0.73 19.86 24.57
CA GLY A 213 0.62 18.49 25.04
C GLY A 213 -0.21 17.63 24.10
N ALA A 214 -1.29 18.18 23.54
CA ALA A 214 -2.07 17.49 22.51
C ALA A 214 -1.25 17.27 21.22
N LEU A 215 -0.51 18.27 20.76
CA LEU A 215 0.40 18.13 19.61
C LEU A 215 1.50 17.11 19.89
N ALA A 216 2.10 17.14 21.08
CA ALA A 216 3.12 16.17 21.48
C ALA A 216 2.55 14.74 21.54
N LEU A 217 1.33 14.56 22.06
CA LEU A 217 0.67 13.25 22.11
C LEU A 217 0.41 12.69 20.70
N VAL A 218 -0.17 13.50 19.82
CA VAL A 218 -0.43 13.10 18.43
C VAL A 218 0.86 12.83 17.68
N GLY A 219 1.85 13.74 17.81
CA GLY A 219 3.17 13.60 17.20
C GLY A 219 3.92 12.37 17.70
N ALA A 220 3.89 12.10 19.02
CA ALA A 220 4.50 10.91 19.61
C ALA A 220 3.80 9.63 19.16
N GLY A 221 2.47 9.63 19.05
CA GLY A 221 1.72 8.51 18.48
C GLY A 221 2.11 8.23 17.03
N SER A 222 2.18 9.27 16.20
CA SER A 222 2.62 9.15 14.80
C SER A 222 4.08 8.71 14.69
N ALA A 223 4.97 9.23 15.53
CA ALA A 223 6.38 8.82 15.58
C ALA A 223 6.54 7.37 16.05
N PHE A 224 5.76 6.95 17.05
CA PHE A 224 5.73 5.56 17.52
C PHE A 224 5.30 4.63 16.39
N LEU A 225 4.20 4.95 15.68
CA LEU A 225 3.76 4.20 14.51
C LEU A 225 4.84 4.18 13.41
N ALA A 226 5.51 5.31 13.14
CA ALA A 226 6.60 5.36 12.18
C ALA A 226 7.74 4.40 12.55
N ILE A 227 8.15 4.36 13.82
CA ILE A 227 9.21 3.48 14.30
C ILE A 227 8.82 2.01 14.16
N ILE A 228 7.61 1.64 14.58
CA ILE A 228 7.17 0.23 14.55
C ILE A 228 6.73 -0.24 13.16
N THR A 229 6.62 0.66 12.18
CA THR A 229 6.30 0.32 10.78
C THR A 229 7.52 0.41 9.88
N ALA A 230 8.52 1.24 10.18
CA ALA A 230 9.72 1.41 9.36
C ALA A 230 10.44 0.09 9.07
N GLY A 231 10.48 -0.82 10.03
CA GLY A 231 11.06 -2.16 9.87
C GLY A 231 10.38 -3.03 8.81
N GLN A 232 9.11 -2.76 8.49
CA GLN A 232 8.35 -3.49 7.47
C GLN A 232 8.95 -3.26 6.08
N THR A 233 9.33 -2.03 5.78
CA THR A 233 9.85 -1.64 4.46
C THR A 233 11.37 -1.60 4.43
N ILE A 234 12.07 -1.18 5.48
CA ILE A 234 13.54 -1.01 5.45
C ILE A 234 14.29 -2.34 5.65
N GLY A 235 13.81 -3.20 6.55
CA GLY A 235 14.46 -4.47 6.88
C GLY A 235 15.72 -4.31 7.75
N GLY A 236 16.57 -5.33 7.80
CA GLY A 236 17.77 -5.35 8.66
C GLY A 236 17.44 -5.26 10.16
N PHE A 237 18.27 -4.55 10.95
CA PHE A 237 18.04 -4.41 12.40
C PHE A 237 16.70 -3.74 12.75
N THR A 238 16.19 -2.87 11.86
CA THR A 238 14.90 -2.19 12.07
C THR A 238 13.72 -3.16 12.03
N ARG A 239 13.91 -4.37 11.49
CA ARG A 239 12.89 -5.42 11.41
C ARG A 239 12.36 -5.82 12.78
N HIS A 240 13.19 -5.80 13.83
CA HIS A 240 12.78 -6.15 15.19
C HIS A 240 11.73 -5.19 15.76
N ALA A 241 11.65 -3.96 15.23
CA ALA A 241 10.63 -3.00 15.62
C ALA A 241 9.28 -3.23 14.91
N ALA A 242 9.22 -4.10 13.88
CA ALA A 242 8.06 -4.31 13.03
C ALA A 242 6.94 -5.15 13.70
N LEU A 243 6.43 -4.67 14.83
CA LEU A 243 5.54 -5.42 15.74
C LEU A 243 4.14 -5.70 15.15
N LEU A 244 3.71 -4.89 14.17
CA LEU A 244 2.41 -4.99 13.52
C LEU A 244 2.43 -5.87 12.26
N LEU A 245 3.48 -6.67 12.04
CA LEU A 245 3.51 -7.64 10.94
C LEU A 245 2.74 -8.91 11.31
N PRO A 246 1.80 -9.39 10.48
CA PRO A 246 1.00 -10.57 10.80
C PRO A 246 1.77 -11.87 10.49
N ARG A 247 2.72 -11.81 9.55
CA ARG A 247 3.63 -12.90 9.19
C ARG A 247 5.05 -12.37 9.14
N GLY A 248 6.00 -13.17 9.64
CA GLY A 248 7.43 -12.82 9.66
C GLY A 248 8.03 -12.54 11.03
N ARG A 249 7.33 -12.82 12.14
CA ARG A 249 7.95 -12.82 13.48
C ARG A 249 8.80 -14.06 13.74
N ASN A 250 8.51 -15.16 13.03
CA ASN A 250 9.30 -16.39 13.05
C ASN A 250 9.55 -16.79 11.59
N LEU A 251 10.72 -16.43 11.08
CA LEU A 251 11.11 -16.67 9.68
C LEU A 251 11.82 -18.02 9.49
N GLY A 252 12.05 -18.75 10.58
CA GLY A 252 12.97 -19.88 10.60
C GLY A 252 14.43 -19.42 10.57
N GLU A 253 15.33 -20.37 10.34
CA GLU A 253 16.76 -20.11 10.19
C GLU A 253 17.20 -20.37 8.73
N GLY A 254 18.29 -19.72 8.32
CA GLY A 254 18.94 -19.98 7.04
C GLY A 254 18.49 -19.08 5.88
N PRO A 255 18.97 -19.37 4.65
CA PRO A 255 18.93 -18.39 3.56
C PRO A 255 17.53 -18.13 2.97
N ASN A 256 16.55 -18.99 3.26
CA ASN A 256 15.14 -18.81 2.89
C ASN A 256 14.31 -18.11 4.00
N ALA A 257 14.93 -17.69 5.10
CA ALA A 257 14.25 -17.10 6.26
C ALA A 257 13.88 -15.62 6.02
N PHE A 258 12.91 -15.39 5.13
CA PHE A 258 12.29 -14.09 4.89
C PHE A 258 10.80 -14.25 4.56
N GLU A 259 10.09 -13.13 4.49
CA GLU A 259 8.64 -13.10 4.51
C GLU A 259 7.97 -13.86 3.36
N VAL A 260 6.91 -14.58 3.72
CA VAL A 260 6.07 -15.34 2.81
C VAL A 260 4.65 -14.77 2.87
N ASN A 261 4.18 -14.21 1.75
CA ASN A 261 2.79 -13.76 1.62
C ASN A 261 1.81 -14.95 1.74
N LYS A 262 1.98 -15.94 0.86
CA LYS A 262 1.16 -17.16 0.82
C LYS A 262 2.03 -18.39 0.91
N THR A 263 1.82 -19.26 1.89
CA THR A 263 2.57 -20.52 2.05
C THR A 263 2.18 -21.55 0.99
N PHE A 264 3.06 -22.52 0.73
CA PHE A 264 2.80 -23.67 -0.13
C PHE A 264 1.56 -24.45 0.31
N ALA A 265 1.41 -24.72 1.61
CA ALA A 265 0.22 -25.39 2.13
C ALA A 265 -1.07 -24.64 1.80
N ALA A 266 -1.08 -23.31 2.00
CA ALA A 266 -2.23 -22.45 1.67
C ALA A 266 -2.50 -22.30 0.16
N SER A 267 -1.56 -22.68 -0.71
CA SER A 267 -1.75 -22.64 -2.18
C SER A 267 -2.54 -23.84 -2.71
N LEU A 268 -2.68 -24.90 -1.90
CA LEU A 268 -3.37 -26.15 -2.28
C LEU A 268 -2.79 -26.82 -3.55
N ILE A 269 -1.51 -26.56 -3.85
CA ILE A 269 -0.78 -27.24 -4.91
C ILE A 269 -0.48 -28.69 -4.47
N ASP A 270 -0.67 -29.65 -5.36
CA ASP A 270 -0.26 -31.04 -5.14
C ASP A 270 1.29 -31.10 -5.09
N PRO A 271 1.91 -31.52 -3.97
CA PRO A 271 3.36 -31.59 -3.83
C PRO A 271 4.06 -32.42 -4.92
N ARG A 272 3.37 -33.37 -5.55
CA ARG A 272 3.92 -34.19 -6.64
C ARG A 272 4.16 -33.37 -7.91
N THR A 273 3.45 -32.25 -8.09
CA THR A 273 3.57 -31.39 -9.28
C THR A 273 4.75 -30.42 -9.22
N THR A 274 5.42 -30.31 -8.07
CA THR A 274 6.64 -29.51 -7.88
C THR A 274 7.90 -30.36 -7.74
N SER A 275 7.79 -31.69 -7.76
CA SER A 275 8.92 -32.62 -7.70
C SER A 275 9.56 -32.84 -9.09
N ASP A 276 10.21 -33.98 -9.31
CA ASP A 276 10.91 -34.33 -10.55
C ASP A 276 10.00 -34.42 -11.78
N THR A 277 8.68 -34.46 -11.58
CA THR A 277 7.68 -34.44 -12.66
C THR A 277 7.34 -33.02 -13.14
N TRP A 278 7.79 -31.98 -12.42
CA TRP A 278 7.52 -30.61 -12.79
C TRP A 278 8.13 -30.27 -14.16
N ARG A 279 7.37 -29.51 -14.95
CA ARG A 279 7.80 -29.01 -16.26
C ARG A 279 7.40 -27.55 -16.41
N LEU A 280 8.29 -26.77 -17.03
CA LEU A 280 8.02 -25.43 -17.52
C LEU A 280 7.68 -25.49 -19.00
N THR A 281 6.52 -24.96 -19.38
CA THR A 281 6.13 -24.82 -20.78
C THR A 281 6.32 -23.39 -21.26
N LEU A 282 7.10 -23.19 -22.31
CA LEU A 282 7.30 -21.91 -22.99
C LEU A 282 6.54 -21.91 -24.33
N THR A 283 5.75 -20.86 -24.59
CA THR A 283 5.02 -20.68 -25.85
C THR A 283 5.27 -19.30 -26.46
N GLY A 284 4.85 -19.11 -27.72
CA GLY A 284 4.98 -17.86 -28.47
C GLY A 284 5.65 -18.01 -29.84
N GLY A 285 6.55 -18.99 -29.97
CA GLY A 285 7.16 -19.41 -31.22
C GLY A 285 6.35 -20.50 -31.95
N PRO A 286 6.92 -21.08 -33.03
CA PRO A 286 6.23 -22.06 -33.88
C PRO A 286 5.89 -23.36 -33.15
N HIS A 287 6.69 -23.75 -32.15
CA HIS A 287 6.49 -24.95 -31.35
C HIS A 287 6.69 -24.65 -29.86
N PRO A 288 5.87 -25.23 -28.96
CA PRO A 288 6.11 -25.15 -27.53
C PRO A 288 7.45 -25.78 -27.13
N VAL A 289 8.15 -25.17 -26.17
CA VAL A 289 9.36 -25.72 -25.56
C VAL A 289 9.03 -26.15 -24.13
N THR A 290 9.36 -27.39 -23.78
CA THR A 290 9.16 -27.91 -22.43
C THR A 290 10.51 -28.21 -21.78
N LEU A 291 10.73 -27.64 -20.60
CA LEU A 291 11.98 -27.80 -19.84
C LEU A 291 11.66 -28.40 -18.47
N ASP A 292 12.51 -29.30 -18.00
CA ASP A 292 12.54 -29.65 -16.58
C ASP A 292 13.50 -28.74 -15.80
N ARG A 293 13.58 -28.93 -14.49
CA ARG A 293 14.43 -28.12 -13.63
C ARG A 293 15.93 -28.35 -13.91
N VAL A 294 16.32 -29.57 -14.27
CA VAL A 294 17.72 -29.93 -14.55
C VAL A 294 18.21 -29.18 -15.80
N ALA A 295 17.40 -29.15 -16.86
CA ALA A 295 17.68 -28.39 -18.06
C ALA A 295 17.81 -26.89 -17.76
N LEU A 296 16.93 -26.32 -16.94
CA LEU A 296 17.01 -24.90 -16.53
C LEU A 296 18.27 -24.60 -15.71
N LEU A 297 18.72 -25.50 -14.85
CA LEU A 297 19.97 -25.34 -14.08
C LEU A 297 21.22 -25.41 -14.96
N ALA A 298 21.17 -26.14 -16.08
CA ALA A 298 22.25 -26.25 -17.05
C ALA A 298 22.35 -25.03 -17.99
N MET A 299 21.31 -24.20 -18.07
CA MET A 299 21.35 -22.94 -18.83
C MET A 299 22.26 -21.90 -18.16
N ALA A 300 22.66 -20.89 -18.93
CA ALA A 300 23.38 -19.73 -18.39
C ALA A 300 22.57 -19.03 -17.29
N GLN A 301 23.10 -19.04 -16.07
CA GLN A 301 22.49 -18.42 -14.90
C GLN A 301 22.91 -16.95 -14.79
N HIS A 302 22.01 -16.12 -14.27
CA HIS A 302 22.28 -14.73 -13.88
C HIS A 302 21.88 -14.53 -12.42
N THR A 303 22.63 -13.68 -11.72
CA THR A 303 22.42 -13.36 -10.30
C THR A 303 22.17 -11.87 -10.14
N ALA A 304 21.10 -11.52 -9.43
CA ALA A 304 20.73 -10.12 -9.15
C ALA A 304 20.29 -9.94 -7.69
N THR A 305 20.68 -8.81 -7.10
CA THR A 305 20.20 -8.41 -5.77
C THR A 305 18.97 -7.53 -5.93
N LEU A 306 17.78 -8.05 -5.63
CA LEU A 306 16.51 -7.38 -5.93
C LEU A 306 15.57 -7.38 -4.72
N PRO A 307 14.84 -6.27 -4.51
CA PRO A 307 13.77 -6.24 -3.53
C PRO A 307 12.56 -7.02 -4.04
N ILE A 308 11.94 -7.78 -3.14
CA ILE A 308 10.56 -8.23 -3.26
C ILE A 308 9.70 -7.36 -2.34
N ALA A 309 8.72 -6.66 -2.90
CA ALA A 309 7.87 -5.74 -2.16
C ALA A 309 6.41 -6.18 -2.26
N CYS A 310 5.80 -6.44 -1.11
CA CYS A 310 4.44 -6.92 -1.00
C CYS A 310 3.45 -5.76 -0.92
N VAL A 311 2.23 -6.00 -1.38
CA VAL A 311 1.16 -4.99 -1.41
C VAL A 311 0.67 -4.66 0.00
N GLU A 312 0.92 -5.54 0.96
CA GLU A 312 0.66 -5.32 2.38
C GLU A 312 1.72 -4.45 3.08
N GLY A 313 2.70 -3.91 2.35
CA GLY A 313 3.64 -2.89 2.83
C GLY A 313 4.99 -3.40 3.33
N TRP A 314 5.17 -4.72 3.44
CA TRP A 314 6.46 -5.31 3.77
C TRP A 314 7.32 -5.53 2.52
N SER A 315 8.65 -5.50 2.68
CA SER A 315 9.57 -5.86 1.62
C SER A 315 10.86 -6.47 2.17
N SER A 316 11.52 -7.32 1.38
CA SER A 316 12.87 -7.80 1.67
C SER A 316 13.75 -7.72 0.43
N THR A 317 15.06 -7.55 0.61
CA THR A 317 16.04 -7.61 -0.48
C THR A 317 16.80 -8.92 -0.38
N GLN A 318 16.85 -9.67 -1.48
CA GLN A 318 17.51 -10.97 -1.54
C GLN A 318 18.40 -11.07 -2.78
N VAL A 319 19.31 -12.03 -2.77
CA VAL A 319 20.13 -12.39 -3.92
C VAL A 319 19.43 -13.52 -4.68
N TRP A 320 18.96 -13.26 -5.88
CA TRP A 320 18.22 -14.21 -6.70
C TRP A 320 19.10 -14.72 -7.83
N THR A 321 19.04 -16.03 -8.09
CA THR A 321 19.78 -16.66 -9.20
C THR A 321 18.84 -17.51 -10.04
N GLY A 322 18.92 -17.37 -11.36
CA GLY A 322 18.12 -18.14 -12.29
C GLY A 322 18.38 -17.80 -13.75
N VAL A 323 17.46 -18.19 -14.64
CA VAL A 323 17.58 -17.94 -16.08
C VAL A 323 16.98 -16.58 -16.45
N PRO A 324 17.69 -15.70 -17.18
CA PRO A 324 17.11 -14.45 -17.67
C PRO A 324 15.87 -14.66 -18.54
N LEU A 325 14.80 -13.89 -18.29
CA LEU A 325 13.53 -14.06 -19.03
C LEU A 325 13.69 -13.84 -20.54
N ARG A 326 14.55 -12.91 -20.96
CA ARG A 326 14.88 -12.70 -22.38
C ARG A 326 15.51 -13.93 -23.06
N ASN A 327 16.27 -14.73 -22.31
CA ASN A 327 16.89 -15.95 -22.84
C ASN A 327 15.82 -17.03 -23.05
N LEU A 328 14.88 -17.14 -22.10
CA LEU A 328 13.71 -18.01 -22.24
C LEU A 328 12.82 -17.57 -23.41
N ALA A 329 12.62 -16.26 -23.60
CA ALA A 329 11.87 -15.73 -24.74
C ALA A 329 12.52 -16.09 -26.07
N THR A 330 13.84 -15.94 -26.16
CA THR A 330 14.63 -16.33 -27.35
C THR A 330 14.53 -17.83 -27.61
N LEU A 331 14.67 -18.66 -26.58
CA LEU A 331 14.51 -20.12 -26.68
C LEU A 331 13.10 -20.51 -27.15
N ALA A 332 12.08 -19.78 -26.72
CA ALA A 332 10.70 -19.95 -27.15
C ALA A 332 10.43 -19.41 -28.57
N GLY A 333 11.43 -18.89 -29.29
CA GLY A 333 11.28 -18.33 -30.64
C GLY A 333 10.72 -16.91 -30.70
N VAL A 334 10.85 -16.13 -29.61
CA VAL A 334 10.36 -14.75 -29.49
C VAL A 334 11.48 -13.82 -28.98
N SER A 335 12.37 -13.38 -29.87
CA SER A 335 13.51 -12.51 -29.49
C SER A 335 13.10 -11.11 -29.03
N ASN A 336 11.95 -10.60 -29.49
CA ASN A 336 11.42 -9.28 -29.14
C ASN A 336 10.00 -9.40 -28.56
N PRO A 337 9.83 -9.90 -27.32
CA PRO A 337 8.52 -10.08 -26.72
C PRO A 337 7.90 -8.74 -26.35
N ALA A 338 6.67 -8.48 -26.77
CA ALA A 338 5.87 -7.34 -26.33
C ALA A 338 5.31 -7.53 -24.90
N SER A 339 5.06 -8.79 -24.53
CA SER A 339 4.68 -9.16 -23.17
C SER A 339 4.98 -10.64 -22.89
N ALA A 340 4.92 -11.04 -21.63
CA ALA A 340 4.97 -12.44 -21.22
C ALA A 340 3.82 -12.73 -20.24
N TYR A 341 2.97 -13.69 -20.57
CA TYR A 341 1.90 -14.15 -19.69
C TYR A 341 2.34 -15.39 -18.92
N VAL A 342 2.50 -15.22 -17.62
CA VAL A 342 3.02 -16.23 -16.69
C VAL A 342 1.86 -16.89 -15.96
N ARG A 343 1.88 -18.22 -15.85
CA ARG A 343 0.92 -19.00 -15.06
C ARG A 343 1.62 -19.84 -14.00
N SER A 344 1.00 -19.90 -12.83
CA SER A 344 1.37 -20.75 -11.70
C SER A 344 0.66 -22.12 -11.78
N LEU A 345 1.18 -23.10 -11.05
CA LEU A 345 0.47 -24.33 -10.69
C LEU A 345 -0.73 -24.07 -9.77
N GLU A 346 -0.73 -22.94 -9.07
CA GLU A 346 -1.84 -22.53 -8.20
C GLU A 346 -3.14 -22.32 -9.00
N ARG A 347 -4.28 -22.73 -8.42
CA ARG A 347 -5.59 -22.62 -9.09
C ARG A 347 -6.38 -21.36 -8.77
N TYR A 348 -6.08 -20.70 -7.65
CA TYR A 348 -6.89 -19.60 -7.12
C TYR A 348 -6.02 -18.42 -6.70
N GLY A 349 -6.57 -17.20 -6.75
CA GLY A 349 -5.86 -15.98 -6.35
C GLY A 349 -4.93 -15.45 -7.44
N PHE A 350 -3.75 -14.94 -7.05
CA PHE A 350 -2.76 -14.35 -7.96
C PHE A 350 -1.91 -15.41 -8.68
N ASN A 351 -2.58 -16.36 -9.35
CA ASN A 351 -1.95 -17.48 -10.02
C ASN A 351 -1.43 -17.16 -11.44
N GLN A 352 -1.60 -15.92 -11.90
CA GLN A 352 -1.18 -15.49 -13.23
C GLN A 352 -0.81 -14.01 -13.23
N ALA A 353 0.12 -13.64 -14.09
CA ALA A 353 0.54 -12.25 -14.28
C ALA A 353 1.04 -12.03 -15.71
N THR A 354 0.75 -10.87 -16.27
CA THR A 354 1.33 -10.39 -17.53
C THR A 354 2.45 -9.40 -17.24
N LEU A 355 3.62 -9.68 -17.76
CA LEU A 355 4.78 -8.81 -17.76
C LEU A 355 4.81 -8.01 -19.06
N GLN A 356 5.09 -6.72 -18.98
CA GLN A 356 5.29 -5.85 -20.16
C GLN A 356 6.71 -6.01 -20.73
N GLN A 357 6.92 -5.57 -21.98
CA GLN A 357 8.18 -5.70 -22.71
C GLN A 357 9.41 -5.30 -21.89
N ASN A 358 9.43 -4.12 -21.26
CA ASN A 358 10.57 -3.64 -20.48
C ASN A 358 10.85 -4.48 -19.22
N GLN A 359 9.86 -5.21 -18.70
CA GLN A 359 10.00 -6.13 -17.58
C GLN A 359 10.56 -7.47 -18.04
N VAL A 360 10.13 -7.98 -19.20
CA VAL A 360 10.64 -9.23 -19.77
C VAL A 360 12.08 -9.09 -20.27
N THR A 361 12.41 -7.95 -20.88
CA THR A 361 13.71 -7.69 -21.50
C THR A 361 14.77 -7.15 -20.52
N HIS A 362 14.37 -6.81 -19.29
CA HIS A 362 15.28 -6.28 -18.28
C HIS A 362 16.43 -7.28 -17.98
N PRO A 363 17.68 -6.81 -17.82
CA PRO A 363 18.81 -7.70 -17.54
C PRO A 363 18.68 -8.53 -16.27
N ASP A 364 18.08 -7.95 -15.23
CA ASP A 364 17.85 -8.62 -13.95
C ASP A 364 16.47 -9.29 -13.82
N ALA A 365 15.70 -9.40 -14.91
CA ALA A 365 14.46 -10.16 -14.88
C ALA A 365 14.74 -11.66 -15.02
N LEU A 366 14.35 -12.43 -14.01
CA LEU A 366 14.72 -13.83 -13.84
C LEU A 366 13.52 -14.74 -13.69
N LEU A 367 13.62 -15.93 -14.27
CA LEU A 367 13.01 -17.12 -13.69
C LEU A 367 13.99 -17.66 -12.64
N ALA A 368 13.82 -17.23 -11.39
CA ALA A 368 14.67 -17.60 -10.27
C ALA A 368 14.47 -19.07 -9.88
N LEU A 369 15.58 -19.77 -9.66
CA LEU A 369 15.65 -21.17 -9.21
C LEU A 369 16.26 -21.28 -7.81
N LYS A 370 17.03 -20.26 -7.41
CA LYS A 370 17.76 -20.15 -6.15
C LYS A 370 17.58 -18.77 -5.53
N VAL A 371 17.65 -18.73 -4.20
CA VAL A 371 17.69 -17.50 -3.40
C VAL A 371 18.81 -17.63 -2.37
N ASN A 372 19.61 -16.58 -2.21
CA ASN A 372 20.72 -16.51 -1.25
C ASN A 372 21.65 -17.73 -1.32
N GLY A 373 21.97 -18.17 -2.53
CA GLY A 373 22.90 -19.27 -2.80
C GLY A 373 22.32 -20.69 -2.69
N VAL A 374 21.08 -20.86 -2.21
CA VAL A 374 20.43 -22.17 -2.05
C VAL A 374 19.17 -22.27 -2.89
N ASP A 375 18.63 -23.48 -3.04
CA ASP A 375 17.34 -23.68 -3.72
C ASP A 375 16.21 -22.93 -3.00
N LEU A 376 15.22 -22.49 -3.79
CA LEU A 376 13.99 -21.93 -3.24
C LEU A 376 13.35 -22.94 -2.29
N SER A 377 12.80 -22.48 -1.17
CA SER A 377 11.89 -23.30 -0.38
C SER A 377 10.53 -23.48 -1.12
N PRO A 378 9.72 -24.48 -0.75
CA PRO A 378 8.35 -24.60 -1.26
C PRO A 378 7.54 -23.30 -1.10
N ASP A 379 7.68 -22.62 0.05
CA ASP A 379 6.98 -21.36 0.33
C ASP A 379 7.45 -20.19 -0.55
N HIS A 380 8.72 -20.19 -0.96
CA HIS A 380 9.29 -19.19 -1.85
C HIS A 380 9.17 -19.52 -3.33
N GLY A 381 8.45 -20.58 -3.67
CA GLY A 381 8.06 -20.88 -5.05
C GLY A 381 8.88 -21.98 -5.72
N TYR A 382 9.56 -22.86 -4.97
CA TYR A 382 10.18 -24.04 -5.55
C TYR A 382 9.19 -24.80 -6.45
N PRO A 383 9.55 -25.16 -7.70
CA PRO A 383 10.91 -25.21 -8.23
C PRO A 383 11.39 -23.93 -8.94
N ALA A 384 10.50 -22.99 -9.26
CA ALA A 384 10.82 -21.77 -9.99
C ALA A 384 9.85 -20.61 -9.71
N ARG A 385 10.38 -19.39 -9.69
CA ARG A 385 9.64 -18.15 -9.42
C ARG A 385 10.05 -17.00 -10.36
N ILE A 386 9.11 -16.16 -10.75
CA ILE A 386 9.40 -14.89 -11.43
C ILE A 386 9.94 -13.86 -10.44
N ILE A 387 11.06 -13.23 -10.78
CA ILE A 387 11.60 -12.06 -10.07
C ILE A 387 11.92 -10.98 -11.10
N VAL A 388 11.33 -9.80 -10.92
CA VAL A 388 11.50 -8.65 -11.82
C VAL A 388 11.68 -7.39 -10.99
N PRO A 389 12.64 -6.51 -11.35
CA PRO A 389 12.81 -5.21 -10.70
C PRO A 389 11.54 -4.36 -10.68
N ALA A 390 11.30 -3.68 -9.55
CA ALA A 390 10.17 -2.76 -9.35
C ALA A 390 8.76 -3.35 -9.63
N LEU A 391 8.62 -4.67 -9.69
CA LEU A 391 7.33 -5.32 -9.90
C LEU A 391 6.59 -5.52 -8.56
N PRO A 392 5.25 -5.38 -8.51
CA PRO A 392 4.48 -5.81 -7.35
C PRO A 392 4.74 -7.28 -7.00
N GLY A 393 4.97 -7.58 -5.72
CA GLY A 393 5.33 -8.93 -5.28
C GLY A 393 4.27 -10.00 -5.61
N VAL A 394 3.01 -9.60 -5.79
CA VAL A 394 1.91 -10.46 -6.27
C VAL A 394 2.12 -10.92 -7.72
N HIS A 395 2.84 -10.16 -8.54
CA HIS A 395 3.17 -10.50 -9.93
C HIS A 395 4.54 -11.17 -10.08
N CYS A 396 5.32 -11.28 -8.99
CA CYS A 396 6.46 -12.18 -8.88
C CYS A 396 5.97 -13.62 -8.66
N THR A 397 5.29 -14.17 -9.68
CA THR A 397 4.56 -15.45 -9.67
C THR A 397 5.43 -16.60 -9.17
N LYS A 398 4.90 -17.37 -8.21
CA LYS A 398 5.52 -18.57 -7.65
C LYS A 398 5.03 -19.83 -8.32
N TRP A 399 5.78 -20.93 -8.20
CA TRP A 399 5.39 -22.24 -8.73
C TRP A 399 5.06 -22.17 -10.22
N VAL A 400 5.94 -21.52 -10.99
CA VAL A 400 5.67 -21.22 -12.41
C VAL A 400 5.48 -22.53 -13.18
N ALA A 401 4.41 -22.60 -13.97
CA ALA A 401 4.08 -23.75 -14.81
C ALA A 401 4.26 -23.44 -16.30
N ALA A 402 3.95 -22.20 -16.72
CA ALA A 402 4.05 -21.80 -18.10
C ALA A 402 4.36 -20.32 -18.27
N ILE A 403 5.04 -19.97 -19.37
CA ILE A 403 5.26 -18.60 -19.82
C ILE A 403 4.91 -18.52 -21.32
N ASP A 404 3.94 -17.68 -21.65
CA ASP A 404 3.53 -17.38 -23.01
C ASP A 404 4.10 -16.03 -23.46
N PHE A 405 5.11 -16.06 -24.33
CA PHE A 405 5.74 -14.85 -24.86
C PHE A 405 4.98 -14.35 -26.08
N ARG A 406 4.47 -13.12 -26.02
CA ARG A 406 3.63 -12.54 -27.07
C ARG A 406 4.42 -11.57 -27.92
N LYS A 407 4.24 -11.64 -29.23
CA LYS A 407 4.78 -10.68 -30.19
C LYS A 407 3.93 -9.40 -30.19
N ALA A 408 4.51 -8.31 -30.68
CA ALA A 408 3.83 -7.02 -30.82
C ALA A 408 2.67 -7.09 -31.82
#